data_AF-A0A4R2PRP8-F1
#
_entry.id   AF-A0A4R2PRP8-F1
#
_cell.length_a   1.000
_cell.length_b   1.000
_cell.length_c   1.000
_cell.angle_alpha   90.00
_cell.angle_beta   90.00
_cell.angle_gamma   90.00
#
_symmetry.space_group_name_H-M   'P 1'
#
loop_
_entity.id
_entity.type
_entity.pdbx_description
1 polymer ?
#
loop_
_entity_poly.entity_id
_entity_poly.type
_entity_poly.pdbx_seq_one_letter_code
_entity_poly.pdbx_strand_id
1 'polypeptide(L)'
;MEVEAQDPSGADEELATLERRRLSGRRLVILGLPMVFGVTVILVGGMLLLGGGDAPDMASAPGTESAPPSQDKDQGEDDHGDDHGGDAKGEGAANGTEAAPGIVYCDPNDFLVNLNTGGRRATYLKLQVQFEVGAPAACGTLEAAMPVVKNNFQAFLRELRPEELSGSAGNYRLKEELLVRVNRAVPAGTVRDVHITEFLVQ
;
A
#
# COMPACT_ATOMS: atom_id res chain seq x y z
N MET A 1 -34.93 36.94 -51.38
CA MET A 1 -34.41 36.02 -50.35
C MET A 1 -33.23 36.74 -49.74
N GLU A 2 -33.50 37.58 -48.75
CA GLU A 2 -32.47 38.28 -47.98
C GLU A 2 -32.38 37.57 -46.63
N VAL A 3 -31.17 37.11 -46.30
CA VAL A 3 -30.84 36.44 -45.06
C VAL A 3 -30.44 37.53 -44.08
N GLU A 4 -31.30 37.79 -43.10
CA GLU A 4 -31.04 38.73 -42.01
C GLU A 4 -29.90 38.17 -41.15
N ALA A 5 -28.78 38.88 -41.12
CA ALA A 5 -27.58 38.52 -40.39
C ALA A 5 -27.82 38.68 -38.88
N GLN A 6 -27.74 37.58 -38.15
CA GLN A 6 -27.78 37.56 -36.69
C GLN A 6 -26.57 38.35 -36.14
N ASP A 7 -26.87 39.43 -35.41
CA ASP A 7 -25.89 40.30 -34.74
C ASP A 7 -25.10 39.51 -33.67
N PRO A 8 -23.75 39.42 -33.76
CA PRO A 8 -22.93 38.65 -32.84
C PRO A 8 -22.72 39.30 -31.46
N SER A 9 -23.24 40.51 -31.22
CA SER A 9 -23.01 41.26 -29.96
C SER A 9 -23.73 40.70 -28.73
N GLY A 10 -24.78 39.89 -28.90
CA GLY A 10 -25.57 39.35 -27.78
C GLY A 10 -24.89 38.19 -27.01
N ALA A 11 -24.01 37.44 -27.66
CA ALA A 11 -23.35 36.27 -27.05
C ALA A 11 -22.29 36.69 -26.02
N ASP A 12 -21.62 37.81 -26.25
CA ASP A 12 -20.58 38.34 -25.36
C ASP A 12 -21.17 38.92 -24.06
N GLU A 13 -22.39 39.46 -24.12
CA GLU A 13 -23.13 39.97 -22.95
C GLU A 13 -23.62 38.82 -22.04
N GLU A 14 -24.05 37.70 -22.62
CA GLU A 14 -24.49 36.53 -21.86
C GLU A 14 -23.31 35.85 -21.13
N LEU A 15 -22.13 35.77 -21.76
CA LEU A 15 -20.93 35.23 -21.12
C LEU A 15 -20.40 36.14 -19.98
N ALA A 16 -20.42 37.46 -20.19
CA ALA A 16 -19.99 38.42 -19.16
C ALA A 16 -20.93 38.44 -17.94
N THR A 17 -22.23 38.17 -18.13
CA THR A 17 -23.19 38.05 -17.03
C THR A 17 -23.06 36.72 -16.27
N LEU A 18 -22.67 35.63 -16.96
CA LEU A 18 -22.38 34.34 -16.33
C LEU A 18 -21.09 34.34 -15.49
N GLU A 19 -20.00 34.97 -15.96
CA GLU A 19 -18.77 35.10 -15.18
C GLU A 19 -18.97 35.90 -13.89
N ARG A 20 -19.75 37.01 -13.94
CA ARG A 20 -20.06 37.81 -12.74
C ARG A 20 -20.86 37.05 -11.70
N ARG A 21 -21.67 36.06 -12.09
CA ARG A 21 -22.42 35.22 -11.15
C ARG A 21 -21.57 34.15 -10.47
N ARG A 22 -20.49 33.66 -11.10
CA ARG A 22 -19.60 32.64 -10.50
C ARG A 22 -18.65 33.18 -9.42
N LEU A 23 -18.38 34.48 -9.40
CA LEU A 23 -17.37 35.08 -8.50
C LEU A 23 -17.93 35.71 -7.21
N SER A 24 -19.24 35.67 -6.99
CA SER A 24 -19.86 36.16 -5.75
C SER A 24 -20.32 34.99 -4.87
N GLY A 25 -19.36 34.37 -4.18
CA GLY A 25 -19.60 33.22 -3.31
C GLY A 25 -18.68 33.20 -2.11
N ARG A 26 -19.11 33.87 -1.03
CA ARG A 26 -18.74 33.65 0.39
C ARG A 26 -17.27 33.92 0.78
N ARG A 27 -17.01 35.17 1.14
CA ARG A 27 -16.06 35.49 2.22
C ARG A 27 -16.81 35.35 3.55
N LEU A 28 -16.68 34.20 4.22
CA LEU A 28 -17.13 34.04 5.61
C LEU A 28 -16.01 33.45 6.47
N VAL A 29 -15.29 34.38 7.11
CA VAL A 29 -14.87 34.34 8.51
C VAL A 29 -13.96 33.18 8.96
N ILE A 30 -12.66 33.50 8.96
CA ILE A 30 -11.65 32.96 9.88
C ILE A 30 -12.09 33.31 11.31
N LEU A 31 -12.67 32.36 12.03
CA LEU A 31 -12.95 32.49 13.47
C LEU A 31 -12.79 31.12 14.15
N GLY A 32 -11.63 30.94 14.77
CA GLY A 32 -11.41 30.15 15.99
C GLY A 32 -11.84 28.68 15.98
N LEU A 33 -10.88 27.78 15.74
CA LEU A 33 -10.85 26.51 16.46
C LEU A 33 -9.42 26.02 16.76
N PRO A 34 -8.67 26.61 17.69
CA PRO A 34 -7.55 25.94 18.33
C PRO A 34 -7.97 25.49 19.74
N MET A 35 -8.73 24.40 19.89
CA MET A 35 -9.07 23.93 21.25
C MET A 35 -9.49 22.45 21.40
N VAL A 36 -8.89 21.50 20.67
CA VAL A 36 -9.05 20.07 21.03
C VAL A 36 -7.75 19.26 20.87
N PHE A 37 -6.59 19.92 20.98
CA PHE A 37 -5.27 19.23 20.88
C PHE A 37 -4.49 19.18 22.20
N GLY A 38 -5.11 19.60 23.33
CA GLY A 38 -4.39 19.85 24.58
C GLY A 38 -4.73 18.96 25.79
N VAL A 39 -5.67 18.01 25.69
CA VAL A 39 -6.15 17.24 26.86
C VAL A 39 -6.29 15.76 26.54
N THR A 40 -5.21 15.12 26.08
CA THR A 40 -5.09 13.65 26.03
C THR A 40 -3.64 13.19 26.15
N VAL A 41 -2.82 13.94 26.91
CA VAL A 41 -1.42 13.58 27.22
C VAL A 41 -1.25 13.24 28.72
N ILE A 42 -2.32 13.07 29.47
CA ILE A 42 -2.24 12.78 30.92
C ILE A 42 -3.12 11.57 31.26
N LEU A 43 -2.57 10.37 31.03
CA LEU A 43 -2.89 9.11 31.70
C LEU A 43 -1.70 8.14 31.45
N VAL A 44 -0.50 8.49 31.92
CA VAL A 44 0.08 7.88 33.15
C VAL A 44 0.11 6.34 32.99
N GLY A 45 1.19 5.69 32.55
CA GLY A 45 2.58 6.04 32.82
C GLY A 45 2.91 5.83 34.30
N GLY A 46 2.72 4.62 34.82
CA GLY A 46 3.18 4.26 36.17
C GLY A 46 2.43 3.11 36.83
N MET A 47 2.83 1.87 36.57
CA MET A 47 2.65 0.76 37.52
C MET A 47 3.68 -0.34 37.21
N LEU A 48 4.96 0.00 37.43
CA LEU A 48 6.09 -0.92 37.37
C LEU A 48 6.61 -1.06 38.80
N LEU A 49 5.96 -1.90 39.60
CA LEU A 49 6.41 -2.28 40.94
C LEU A 49 6.04 -3.74 41.25
N LEU A 50 7.11 -4.52 41.42
CA LEU A 50 7.29 -5.62 42.38
C LEU A 50 6.37 -6.85 42.37
N GLY A 51 7.02 -7.98 42.06
CA GLY A 51 6.69 -9.33 42.53
C GLY A 51 7.38 -10.34 41.62
N GLY A 52 8.54 -10.95 41.92
CA GLY A 52 9.01 -11.43 43.21
C GLY A 52 8.46 -12.84 43.45
N GLY A 53 9.18 -13.88 43.01
CA GLY A 53 8.77 -15.27 43.15
C GLY A 53 9.86 -16.26 42.76
N ASP A 54 10.69 -16.61 43.75
CA ASP A 54 11.63 -17.72 43.75
C ASP A 54 10.98 -19.07 43.43
N ALA A 55 11.73 -19.93 42.74
CA ALA A 55 11.43 -21.33 42.54
C ALA A 55 11.48 -22.12 43.87
N PRO A 56 10.86 -23.30 43.90
CA PRO A 56 11.64 -24.44 44.36
C PRO A 56 11.65 -25.63 43.38
N ASP A 57 12.86 -26.15 43.28
CA ASP A 57 13.32 -27.43 42.77
C ASP A 57 12.85 -28.58 43.69
N MET A 58 12.54 -29.76 43.13
CA MET A 58 12.47 -31.13 43.73
C MET A 58 11.69 -32.03 42.73
N ALA A 59 12.31 -32.82 41.84
CA ALA A 59 13.06 -34.07 42.03
C ALA A 59 12.21 -35.38 42.02
N SER A 60 12.63 -36.30 41.11
CA SER A 60 12.53 -37.78 41.13
C SER A 60 11.20 -38.44 40.66
N ALA A 61 11.12 -39.44 39.78
CA ALA A 61 12.07 -40.44 39.22
C ALA A 61 11.45 -41.13 37.94
N PRO A 62 11.92 -42.30 37.42
CA PRO A 62 12.95 -42.43 36.38
C PRO A 62 12.56 -43.31 35.15
N GLY A 63 13.43 -43.36 34.13
CA GLY A 63 13.63 -44.56 33.29
C GLY A 63 13.49 -44.41 31.78
N THR A 64 14.59 -44.23 31.04
CA THR A 64 15.32 -45.31 30.35
C THR A 64 16.33 -44.74 29.34
N GLU A 65 17.59 -45.12 29.55
CA GLU A 65 18.76 -44.95 28.68
C GLU A 65 18.57 -45.57 27.30
N SER A 66 19.16 -44.97 26.26
CA SER A 66 20.25 -45.60 25.48
C SER A 66 20.71 -44.73 24.30
N ALA A 67 21.98 -44.33 24.34
CA ALA A 67 22.88 -43.97 23.24
C ALA A 67 24.32 -44.19 23.79
N PRO A 68 25.44 -44.10 23.03
CA PRO A 68 25.73 -44.03 21.58
C PRO A 68 26.93 -45.01 21.26
N PRO A 69 27.99 -44.74 20.45
CA PRO A 69 28.27 -43.83 19.30
C PRO A 69 29.05 -44.48 18.11
N SER A 70 29.22 -43.78 16.98
CA SER A 70 30.52 -43.73 16.25
C SER A 70 30.61 -42.55 15.24
N GLN A 71 31.78 -41.91 15.19
CA GLN A 71 32.24 -40.92 14.21
C GLN A 71 32.82 -41.63 12.97
N ASP A 72 32.84 -40.98 11.81
CA ASP A 72 34.10 -40.88 11.04
C ASP A 72 34.11 -39.72 10.03
N LYS A 73 35.32 -39.20 9.82
CA LYS A 73 35.71 -38.16 8.85
C LYS A 73 36.10 -38.81 7.52
N ASP A 74 35.95 -38.11 6.40
CA ASP A 74 36.94 -38.24 5.32
C ASP A 74 37.02 -36.97 4.45
N GLN A 75 38.25 -36.65 4.06
CA GLN A 75 38.70 -35.58 3.15
C GLN A 75 39.14 -36.23 1.84
N GLY A 76 38.97 -35.54 0.71
CA GLY A 76 39.62 -35.90 -0.55
C GLY A 76 39.45 -34.82 -1.61
N GLU A 77 40.57 -34.25 -2.04
CA GLU A 77 40.78 -33.21 -3.06
C GLU A 77 41.15 -33.79 -4.42
N ASP A 78 40.75 -33.10 -5.50
CA ASP A 78 41.40 -33.06 -6.83
C ASP A 78 40.68 -31.97 -7.68
N ASP A 79 41.25 -30.78 -7.89
CA ASP A 79 42.32 -30.38 -8.83
C ASP A 79 41.98 -30.59 -10.32
N HIS A 80 41.66 -29.50 -11.02
CA HIS A 80 42.32 -29.11 -12.27
C HIS A 80 41.91 -27.69 -12.69
N GLY A 81 42.92 -26.84 -12.86
CA GLY A 81 42.78 -25.49 -13.39
C GLY A 81 42.79 -25.45 -14.91
N ASP A 82 42.50 -24.27 -15.45
CA ASP A 82 43.21 -23.77 -16.64
C ASP A 82 43.18 -22.24 -16.65
N ASP A 83 44.40 -21.72 -16.68
CA ASP A 83 44.79 -20.34 -16.91
C ASP A 83 44.57 -19.99 -18.39
N HIS A 84 43.89 -18.88 -18.68
CA HIS A 84 44.09 -18.15 -19.93
C HIS A 84 43.93 -16.66 -19.67
N GLY A 85 45.06 -15.99 -19.51
CA GLY A 85 45.18 -14.54 -19.60
C GLY A 85 44.97 -14.00 -21.03
N GLY A 86 44.79 -12.68 -21.12
CA GLY A 86 44.88 -11.94 -22.39
C GLY A 86 44.09 -10.64 -22.40
N ASP A 87 44.77 -9.54 -22.08
CA ASP A 87 44.32 -8.16 -22.26
C ASP A 87 43.88 -7.81 -23.70
N ALA A 88 42.81 -7.01 -23.84
CA ALA A 88 42.72 -5.99 -24.90
C ALA A 88 41.63 -4.96 -24.61
N LYS A 89 42.03 -3.68 -24.59
CA LYS A 89 41.18 -2.49 -24.63
C LYS A 89 40.28 -2.48 -25.88
N GLY A 90 39.04 -2.04 -25.69
CA GLY A 90 38.15 -1.60 -26.77
C GLY A 90 37.15 -0.57 -26.23
N GLU A 91 37.23 0.65 -26.74
CA GLU A 91 36.37 1.79 -26.44
C GLU A 91 34.92 1.58 -26.86
N GLY A 92 34.01 2.24 -26.13
CA GLY A 92 32.81 2.84 -26.74
C GLY A 92 31.63 1.92 -27.00
N ALA A 93 30.96 1.47 -25.94
CA ALA A 93 29.54 1.14 -26.02
C ALA A 93 28.81 1.87 -24.89
N ALA A 94 27.84 2.70 -25.26
CA ALA A 94 26.90 3.32 -24.35
C ALA A 94 26.18 2.22 -23.57
N ASN A 95 26.71 1.90 -22.38
CA ASN A 95 26.09 0.95 -21.49
C ASN A 95 24.95 1.70 -20.79
N GLY A 96 23.79 1.71 -21.46
CA GLY A 96 22.53 1.75 -20.75
C GLY A 96 22.48 0.51 -19.87
N THR A 97 23.16 0.57 -18.73
CA THR A 97 22.91 -0.32 -17.61
C THR A 97 21.44 -0.14 -17.31
N GLU A 98 20.63 -1.05 -17.83
CA GLU A 98 19.30 -1.32 -17.34
C GLU A 98 19.51 -1.65 -15.87
N ALA A 99 19.29 -0.64 -15.03
CA ALA A 99 19.38 -0.79 -13.59
C ALA A 99 18.54 -2.02 -13.23
N ALA A 100 19.14 -2.98 -12.52
CA ALA A 100 18.43 -4.13 -12.01
C ALA A 100 17.11 -3.63 -11.41
N PRO A 101 15.97 -4.24 -11.76
CA PRO A 101 14.66 -3.68 -11.47
C PRO A 101 14.54 -3.39 -9.98
N GLY A 102 14.65 -2.12 -9.60
CA GLY A 102 14.56 -1.71 -8.21
C GLY A 102 13.16 -2.02 -7.68
N ILE A 103 13.08 -2.46 -6.42
CA ILE A 103 11.81 -2.50 -5.70
C ILE A 103 11.59 -1.10 -5.13
N VAL A 104 10.51 -0.45 -5.54
CA VAL A 104 10.14 0.88 -5.05
C VAL A 104 8.73 0.82 -4.49
N TYR A 105 8.53 1.41 -3.32
CA TYR A 105 7.22 1.53 -2.70
C TYR A 105 6.72 2.95 -2.85
N CYS A 106 5.50 3.11 -3.34
CA CYS A 106 4.83 4.40 -3.40
C CYS A 106 4.20 4.75 -2.04
N ASP A 107 3.68 5.96 -1.90
CA ASP A 107 3.04 6.37 -0.65
C ASP A 107 1.81 5.52 -0.33
N PRO A 108 1.57 5.21 0.96
CA PRO A 108 0.41 4.45 1.39
C PRO A 108 -0.89 5.21 1.13
N ASN A 109 -1.96 4.48 0.86
CA ASN A 109 -3.29 4.99 0.55
C ASN A 109 -4.34 4.37 1.47
N ASP A 110 -5.16 5.22 2.08
CA ASP A 110 -6.21 4.82 3.01
C ASP A 110 -7.56 4.64 2.31
N PHE A 111 -8.30 3.64 2.76
CA PHE A 111 -9.64 3.28 2.32
C PHE A 111 -10.52 3.01 3.55
N LEU A 112 -11.68 3.67 3.59
CA LEU A 112 -12.72 3.40 4.58
C LEU A 112 -14.02 3.15 3.83
N VAL A 113 -14.56 1.94 3.94
CA VAL A 113 -15.75 1.52 3.20
C VAL A 113 -16.72 0.74 4.08
N ASN A 114 -18.00 0.77 3.72
CA ASN A 114 -19.00 -0.14 4.29
C ASN A 114 -18.92 -1.48 3.57
N LEU A 115 -18.94 -2.57 4.31
CA LEU A 115 -19.02 -3.92 3.77
C LEU A 115 -20.46 -4.30 3.47
N ASN A 116 -20.63 -5.29 2.59
CA ASN A 116 -21.92 -5.88 2.30
C ASN A 116 -22.35 -6.81 3.43
N THR A 117 -23.24 -6.34 4.30
CA THR A 117 -23.76 -7.13 5.41
C THR A 117 -25.13 -7.75 5.13
N GLY A 118 -25.65 -7.64 3.90
CA GLY A 118 -26.96 -8.19 3.53
C GLY A 118 -28.14 -7.56 4.28
N GLY A 119 -28.05 -6.27 4.63
CA GLY A 119 -29.09 -5.55 5.38
C GLY A 119 -29.02 -5.71 6.90
N ARG A 120 -27.97 -6.37 7.42
CA ARG A 120 -27.67 -6.42 8.86
C ARG A 120 -27.04 -5.10 9.33
N ARG A 121 -26.57 -5.06 10.59
CA ARG A 121 -25.79 -3.93 11.13
C ARG A 121 -24.66 -3.56 10.16
N ALA A 122 -24.41 -2.27 9.98
CA ALA A 122 -23.31 -1.79 9.16
C ALA A 122 -21.98 -2.25 9.76
N THR A 123 -21.10 -2.74 8.89
CA THR A 123 -19.72 -3.12 9.22
C THR A 123 -18.79 -2.33 8.32
N TYR A 124 -17.75 -1.76 8.90
CA TYR A 124 -16.80 -0.90 8.21
C TYR A 124 -15.47 -1.65 8.03
N LEU A 125 -14.84 -1.47 6.88
CA LEU A 125 -13.46 -1.87 6.64
C LEU A 125 -12.60 -0.62 6.53
N LYS A 126 -11.62 -0.50 7.43
CA LYS A 126 -10.47 0.40 7.29
C LYS A 126 -9.30 -0.40 6.73
N LEU A 127 -8.80 0.05 5.59
CA LEU A 127 -7.73 -0.61 4.86
C LEU A 127 -6.70 0.44 4.46
N GLN A 128 -5.41 0.17 4.70
CA GLN A 128 -4.32 0.94 4.14
C GLN A 128 -3.51 0.04 3.22
N VAL A 129 -3.18 0.54 2.04
CA VAL A 129 -2.44 -0.20 1.01
C VAL A 129 -1.24 0.59 0.54
N GLN A 130 -0.14 -0.10 0.29
CA GLN A 130 1.06 0.42 -0.33
C GLN A 130 1.32 -0.34 -1.64
N PHE A 131 1.81 0.35 -2.66
CA PHE A 131 2.03 -0.24 -3.97
C PHE A 131 3.51 -0.44 -4.23
N GLU A 132 3.87 -1.63 -4.71
CA GLU A 132 5.21 -1.94 -5.17
C GLU A 132 5.30 -1.72 -6.68
N VAL A 133 6.30 -0.95 -7.11
CA VAL A 133 6.56 -0.61 -8.49
C VAL A 133 8.03 -0.82 -8.84
N GLY A 134 8.33 -0.84 -10.14
CA GLY A 134 9.66 -1.14 -10.64
C GLY A 134 10.66 0.00 -10.72
N ALA A 135 10.19 1.23 -10.60
CA ALA A 135 10.99 2.44 -10.70
C ALA A 135 10.28 3.61 -10.03
N PRO A 136 11.02 4.62 -9.51
CA PRO A 136 10.40 5.78 -8.86
C PRO A 136 9.41 6.55 -9.74
N ALA A 137 9.68 6.66 -11.05
CA ALA A 137 8.79 7.33 -12.00
C ALA A 137 7.41 6.66 -12.13
N ALA A 138 7.31 5.35 -11.85
CA ALA A 138 6.04 4.63 -11.87
C ALA A 138 5.09 5.08 -10.75
N CYS A 139 5.62 5.59 -9.63
CA CYS A 139 4.76 6.17 -8.58
C CYS A 139 4.00 7.41 -9.07
N GLY A 140 4.63 8.27 -9.87
CA GLY A 140 3.93 9.42 -10.47
C GLY A 140 2.85 9.00 -11.48
N THR A 141 3.10 7.91 -12.22
CA THR A 141 2.09 7.32 -13.13
C THR A 141 0.90 6.78 -12.35
N LEU A 142 1.17 6.06 -11.26
CA LEU A 142 0.13 5.52 -10.37
C LEU A 142 -0.66 6.64 -9.67
N GLU A 143 0.02 7.70 -9.21
CA GLU A 143 -0.60 8.85 -8.57
C GLU A 143 -1.56 9.58 -9.52
N ALA A 144 -1.16 9.78 -10.78
CA ALA A 144 -2.03 10.36 -11.80
C ALA A 144 -3.30 9.50 -12.07
N ALA A 145 -3.18 8.17 -11.97
CA ALA A 145 -4.30 7.24 -12.12
C ALA A 145 -5.11 7.01 -10.82
N MET A 146 -4.66 7.56 -9.69
CA MET A 146 -5.22 7.28 -8.36
C MET A 146 -6.73 7.52 -8.23
N PRO A 147 -7.35 8.54 -8.89
CA PRO A 147 -8.80 8.69 -8.85
C PRO A 147 -9.56 7.46 -9.38
N VAL A 148 -9.05 6.85 -10.47
CA VAL A 148 -9.65 5.66 -11.07
C VAL A 148 -9.38 4.42 -10.21
N VAL A 149 -8.15 4.30 -9.68
CA VAL A 149 -7.79 3.23 -8.72
C VAL A 149 -8.71 3.27 -7.51
N LYS A 150 -8.90 4.45 -6.91
CA LYS A 150 -9.77 4.63 -5.74
C LYS A 150 -11.21 4.26 -6.06
N ASN A 151 -11.74 4.67 -7.20
CA ASN A 151 -13.08 4.29 -7.61
C ASN A 151 -13.25 2.76 -7.75
N ASN A 152 -12.31 2.10 -8.45
CA ASN A 152 -12.32 0.64 -8.66
C ASN A 152 -12.23 -0.12 -7.34
N PHE A 153 -11.34 0.31 -6.44
CA PHE A 153 -11.16 -0.29 -5.13
C PHE A 153 -12.41 -0.13 -4.29
N GLN A 154 -12.96 1.09 -4.20
CA GLN A 154 -14.16 1.29 -3.41
C GLN A 154 -15.35 0.48 -3.93
N ALA A 155 -15.53 0.34 -5.25
CA ALA A 155 -16.59 -0.47 -5.86
C ALA A 155 -16.49 -1.94 -5.49
N PHE A 156 -15.29 -2.48 -5.44
CA PHE A 156 -15.07 -3.84 -5.01
C PHE A 156 -15.18 -4.04 -3.51
N LEU A 157 -14.53 -3.20 -2.73
CA LEU A 157 -14.47 -3.35 -1.28
C LEU A 157 -15.87 -3.29 -0.64
N ARG A 158 -16.80 -2.53 -1.23
CA ARG A 158 -18.20 -2.46 -0.77
C ARG A 158 -19.04 -3.70 -1.10
N GLU A 159 -18.59 -4.53 -2.04
CA GLU A 159 -19.26 -5.79 -2.39
C GLU A 159 -18.88 -6.93 -1.45
N LEU A 160 -17.70 -6.82 -0.81
CA LEU A 160 -17.16 -7.84 0.09
C LEU A 160 -18.04 -8.01 1.33
N ARG A 161 -18.23 -9.27 1.71
CA ARG A 161 -18.89 -9.66 2.96
C ARG A 161 -17.83 -9.86 4.07
N PRO A 162 -18.17 -9.61 5.34
CA PRO A 162 -17.21 -9.77 6.44
C PRO A 162 -16.57 -11.17 6.53
N GLU A 163 -17.31 -12.21 6.14
CA GLU A 163 -16.80 -13.59 6.20
C GLU A 163 -15.74 -13.88 5.11
N GLU A 164 -15.73 -13.15 4.00
CA GLU A 164 -14.72 -13.27 2.93
C GLU A 164 -13.37 -12.66 3.31
N LEU A 165 -13.40 -11.77 4.30
CA LEU A 165 -12.27 -11.04 4.84
C LEU A 165 -11.61 -11.76 6.04
N SER A 166 -12.16 -12.90 6.45
CA SER A 166 -11.69 -13.62 7.63
C SER A 166 -10.47 -14.49 7.33
N GLY A 167 -9.48 -14.42 8.24
CA GLY A 167 -8.28 -15.25 8.20
C GLY A 167 -7.26 -14.85 7.11
N SER A 168 -6.16 -15.60 7.05
CA SER A 168 -5.05 -15.33 6.12
C SER A 168 -5.43 -15.52 4.65
N ALA A 169 -6.27 -16.51 4.35
CA ALA A 169 -6.74 -16.78 3.00
C ALA A 169 -7.59 -15.62 2.44
N GLY A 170 -8.42 -14.98 3.27
CA GLY A 170 -9.21 -13.82 2.89
C GLY A 170 -8.32 -12.62 2.54
N ASN A 171 -7.31 -12.36 3.37
CA ASN A 171 -6.33 -11.30 3.12
C ASN A 171 -5.56 -11.53 1.81
N TYR A 172 -5.07 -12.75 1.57
CA TYR A 172 -4.38 -13.10 0.33
C TYR A 172 -5.26 -12.86 -0.91
N ARG A 173 -6.51 -13.33 -0.89
CA ARG A 173 -7.46 -13.10 -1.99
C ARG A 173 -7.75 -11.62 -2.21
N LEU A 174 -7.93 -10.87 -1.12
CA LEU A 174 -8.11 -9.41 -1.19
C LEU A 174 -6.91 -8.77 -1.91
N LYS A 175 -5.69 -9.12 -1.53
CA LYS A 175 -4.45 -8.61 -2.15
C LYS A 175 -4.42 -8.85 -3.66
N GLU A 176 -4.67 -10.09 -4.09
CA GLU A 176 -4.71 -10.47 -5.52
C GLU A 176 -5.77 -9.68 -6.29
N GLU A 177 -6.97 -9.57 -5.74
CA GLU A 177 -8.07 -8.83 -6.36
C GLU A 177 -7.78 -7.31 -6.46
N LEU A 178 -7.11 -6.74 -5.47
CA LEU A 178 -6.65 -5.34 -5.51
C LEU A 178 -5.55 -5.14 -6.56
N LEU A 179 -4.59 -6.07 -6.66
CA LEU A 179 -3.53 -6.03 -7.67
C LEU A 179 -4.10 -6.07 -9.10
N VAL A 180 -5.10 -6.90 -9.34
CA VAL A 180 -5.82 -6.95 -10.63
C VAL A 180 -6.51 -5.61 -10.91
N ARG A 181 -7.16 -5.01 -9.92
CA ARG A 181 -7.91 -3.75 -10.09
C ARG A 181 -7.04 -2.54 -10.35
N VAL A 182 -5.91 -2.42 -9.65
CA VAL A 182 -4.98 -1.31 -9.87
C VAL A 182 -4.36 -1.41 -11.25
N ASN A 183 -3.94 -2.61 -11.68
CA ASN A 183 -3.34 -2.84 -12.99
C ASN A 183 -4.31 -2.63 -14.17
N ARG A 184 -5.63 -2.58 -13.95
CA ARG A 184 -6.60 -2.15 -14.97
C ARG A 184 -6.65 -0.63 -15.16
N ALA A 185 -6.18 0.13 -14.19
CA ALA A 185 -6.21 1.60 -14.20
C ALA A 185 -4.88 2.23 -14.66
N VAL A 186 -3.82 1.44 -14.80
CA VAL A 186 -2.47 1.90 -15.16
C VAL A 186 -1.91 1.11 -16.36
N PRO A 187 -0.87 1.61 -17.04
CA PRO A 187 -0.18 0.83 -18.06
C PRO A 187 0.31 -0.53 -17.53
N ALA A 188 0.34 -1.54 -18.39
CA ALA A 188 0.76 -2.88 -18.03
C ALA A 188 2.17 -2.90 -17.40
N GLY A 189 2.34 -3.63 -16.31
CA GLY A 189 3.62 -3.76 -15.61
C GLY A 189 3.99 -2.58 -14.69
N THR A 190 3.11 -1.57 -14.53
CA THR A 190 3.38 -0.43 -13.64
C THR A 190 3.43 -0.86 -12.17
N VAL A 191 2.45 -1.66 -11.72
CA VAL A 191 2.35 -2.15 -10.33
C VAL A 191 2.66 -3.64 -10.29
N ARG A 192 3.65 -4.01 -9.49
CA ARG A 192 4.12 -5.40 -9.33
C ARG A 192 3.40 -6.12 -8.20
N ASP A 193 3.16 -5.43 -7.08
CA ASP A 193 2.44 -6.00 -5.94
C ASP A 193 1.67 -4.91 -5.16
N VAL A 194 0.74 -5.36 -4.33
CA VAL A 194 -0.03 -4.56 -3.37
C VAL A 194 0.25 -5.08 -1.98
N HIS A 195 0.62 -4.20 -1.05
CA HIS A 195 0.93 -4.52 0.33
C HIS A 195 -0.13 -3.92 1.24
N ILE A 196 -0.82 -4.74 2.03
CA ILE A 196 -1.81 -4.27 3.01
C ILE A 196 -1.08 -3.93 4.30
N THR A 197 -0.99 -2.64 4.64
CA THR A 197 -0.24 -2.14 5.81
C THR A 197 -1.14 -1.90 7.03
N GLU A 198 -2.44 -1.69 6.81
CA GLU A 198 -3.45 -1.64 7.87
C GLU A 198 -4.70 -2.40 7.41
N PHE A 199 -5.28 -3.21 8.31
CA PHE A 199 -6.49 -3.98 8.04
C PHE A 199 -7.35 -4.08 9.31
N LEU A 200 -8.53 -3.47 9.30
CA LEU A 200 -9.43 -3.47 10.43
C LEU A 200 -10.90 -3.55 9.97
N VAL A 201 -11.64 -4.50 10.53
CA VAL A 201 -13.08 -4.68 10.31
C VAL A 201 -13.82 -4.36 11.62
N GLN A 202 -14.83 -3.48 11.57
CA GLN A 202 -15.57 -2.95 12.73
C GLN A 202 -17.09 -3.07 12.60
#